data_AF-A0A2E6ZER2-F1
#
_entry.id   AF-A0A2E6ZER2-F1
#
_cell.length_a   1.000
_cell.length_b   1.000
_cell.length_c   1.000
_cell.angle_alpha   90.00
_cell.angle_beta   90.00
_cell.angle_gamma   90.00
#
_symmetry.space_group_name_H-M   'P 1'
#
loop_
_entity.id
_entity.type
_entity.pdbx_description
1 polymer ?
#
loop_
_entity_poly.entity_id
_entity_poly.type
_entity_poly.pdbx_seq_one_letter_code
_entity_poly.pdbx_strand_id
1 'polypeptide(L)'
;MALEPERRRQLHAMKLRSLVGEYLTASVEDVHGTEDGATATLSDGSVAVLAEERAHRALGAALASSVRSSLDDIYLFAANESGVLARRALLFSGPIQVWEITKDQVTPAAAAEPLSPIDPVSAPQLIEVLHDSGLEVVHEHGVIVGEVAGLEVARIVSDDAGSRIEVGVGAHDREAFALLHGAIPTPQAIEQVAGVVRAHRIPGAEPHPLNRLGAERWLRAHLMAQPERIGLSELVCAAPPVQRTNLKEAVPAVARGSSQAGEVLVVCAVGIDLDLVPFAADARLLHNPDADLKIVVPQRDAHEIIGELVARMIDSAEVVAVDNGWREWTSLSSVP
;
A
#
# COMPACT_ATOMS: atom_id res chain seq x y z
N MET A 1 -4.79 2.68 30.08
CA MET A 1 -3.76 1.62 30.19
C MET A 1 -3.89 0.75 28.96
N ALA A 2 -2.83 0.59 28.18
CA ALA A 2 -2.84 -0.38 27.08
C ALA A 2 -3.02 -1.78 27.68
N LEU A 3 -3.91 -2.59 27.10
CA LEU A 3 -4.00 -4.02 27.43
C LEU A 3 -2.65 -4.67 27.08
N GLU A 4 -2.21 -5.61 27.91
CA GLU A 4 -1.04 -6.43 27.57
C GLU A 4 -1.30 -7.18 26.23
N PRO A 5 -0.31 -7.26 25.33
CA PRO A 5 -0.52 -7.84 23.98
C PRO A 5 -1.13 -9.23 23.99
N GLU A 6 -0.73 -10.08 24.94
CA GLU A 6 -1.26 -11.43 25.08
C GLU A 6 -2.75 -11.43 25.47
N ARG A 7 -3.14 -10.54 26.39
CA ARG A 7 -4.54 -10.39 26.77
C ARG A 7 -5.39 -9.87 25.60
N ARG A 8 -4.86 -8.99 24.77
CA ARG A 8 -5.54 -8.51 23.55
C ARG A 8 -5.79 -9.68 22.58
N ARG A 9 -4.77 -10.48 22.27
CA ARG A 9 -4.91 -11.66 21.40
C ARG A 9 -5.98 -12.62 21.90
N GLN A 10 -5.98 -12.92 23.20
CA GLN A 10 -7.00 -13.78 23.82
C GLN A 10 -8.41 -13.20 23.67
N LEU A 11 -8.60 -11.89 23.87
CA LEU A 11 -9.88 -11.23 23.67
C LEU A 11 -10.35 -11.27 22.21
N HIS A 12 -9.46 -11.07 21.24
CA HIS A 12 -9.81 -11.20 19.82
C HIS A 12 -10.25 -12.63 19.48
N ALA A 13 -9.52 -13.64 19.95
CA ALA A 13 -9.88 -15.05 19.75
C ALA A 13 -11.25 -15.38 20.37
N MET A 14 -11.52 -14.89 21.58
CA MET A 14 -12.82 -15.06 22.25
C MET A 14 -13.95 -14.36 21.49
N LYS A 15 -13.73 -13.13 21.00
CA LYS A 15 -14.70 -12.39 20.22
C LYS A 15 -15.02 -13.11 18.90
N LEU A 16 -14.01 -13.62 18.19
CA LEU A 16 -14.22 -14.40 16.96
C LEU A 16 -15.02 -15.68 17.24
N ARG A 17 -14.71 -16.43 18.32
CA ARG A 17 -15.52 -17.60 18.72
C ARG A 17 -16.98 -17.24 18.97
N SER A 18 -17.24 -16.12 19.64
CA SER A 18 -18.61 -15.63 19.89
C SER A 18 -19.35 -15.33 18.59
N LEU A 19 -18.70 -14.59 17.67
CA LEU A 19 -19.28 -14.21 16.38
C LEU A 19 -19.59 -15.44 15.52
N VAL A 20 -18.67 -16.40 15.44
CA VAL A 20 -18.90 -17.65 14.72
C VAL A 20 -20.10 -18.40 15.30
N GLY A 21 -20.17 -18.56 16.63
CA GLY A 21 -21.27 -19.30 17.27
C GLY A 21 -22.64 -18.63 17.16
N GLU A 22 -22.69 -17.31 16.95
CA GLU A 22 -23.94 -16.55 16.81
C GLU A 22 -24.41 -16.46 15.35
N TYR A 23 -23.49 -16.27 14.40
CA TYR A 23 -23.83 -15.92 13.02
C TYR A 23 -23.59 -17.04 12.00
N LEU A 24 -22.80 -18.05 12.34
CA LEU A 24 -22.48 -19.17 11.45
C LEU A 24 -23.03 -20.48 12.01
N THR A 25 -23.26 -21.44 11.13
CA THR A 25 -23.71 -22.80 11.51
C THR A 25 -22.54 -23.69 11.92
N ALA A 26 -21.34 -23.42 11.41
CA ALA A 26 -20.12 -24.15 11.74
C ALA A 26 -19.57 -23.75 13.11
N SER A 27 -18.79 -24.65 13.70
CA SER A 27 -18.14 -24.43 14.99
C SER A 27 -16.64 -24.16 14.82
N VAL A 28 -16.03 -23.43 15.76
CA VAL A 28 -14.58 -23.17 15.74
C VAL A 28 -13.80 -24.40 16.19
N GLU A 29 -13.00 -24.99 15.31
CA GLU A 29 -12.05 -26.04 15.68
C GLU A 29 -10.80 -25.44 16.32
N ASP A 30 -10.19 -24.48 15.63
CA ASP A 30 -8.97 -23.82 16.05
C ASP A 30 -9.06 -22.31 15.82
N VAL A 31 -8.46 -21.52 16.71
CA VAL A 31 -8.45 -20.06 16.61
C VAL A 31 -7.18 -19.48 17.21
N HIS A 32 -6.65 -18.52 16.48
CA HIS A 32 -5.46 -17.79 16.86
C HIS A 32 -5.77 -16.30 16.90
N GLY A 33 -5.58 -15.69 18.06
CA GLY A 33 -5.63 -14.24 18.22
C GLY A 33 -4.34 -13.60 17.75
N THR A 34 -4.44 -12.45 17.08
CA THR A 34 -3.33 -11.61 16.64
C THR A 34 -3.47 -10.22 17.23
N GLU A 35 -2.47 -9.36 17.03
CA GLU A 35 -2.56 -7.97 17.48
C GLU A 35 -3.63 -7.19 16.73
N ASP A 36 -3.90 -7.55 15.47
CA ASP A 36 -4.85 -6.86 14.59
C ASP A 36 -6.26 -7.49 14.56
N GLY A 37 -6.44 -8.67 15.16
CA GLY A 37 -7.69 -9.41 15.13
C GLY A 37 -7.54 -10.88 15.52
N ALA A 38 -8.22 -11.78 14.80
CA ALA A 38 -8.08 -13.24 14.99
C ALA A 38 -8.41 -14.01 13.71
N THR A 39 -7.92 -15.25 13.61
CA THR A 39 -8.22 -16.17 12.51
C THR A 39 -8.57 -17.54 13.07
N ALA A 40 -9.60 -18.17 12.50
CA ALA A 40 -10.10 -19.47 12.91
C ALA A 40 -10.32 -20.40 11.72
N THR A 41 -10.05 -21.68 11.92
CA THR A 41 -10.51 -22.77 11.05
C THR A 41 -11.79 -23.35 11.64
N LEU A 42 -12.82 -23.49 10.81
CA LEU A 42 -14.13 -23.98 11.22
C LEU A 42 -14.28 -25.48 10.94
N SER A 43 -15.25 -26.11 11.58
CA SER A 43 -15.49 -27.56 11.53
C SER A 43 -15.93 -28.11 10.18
N ASP A 44 -16.34 -27.24 9.26
CA ASP A 44 -16.62 -27.57 7.87
C ASP A 44 -15.41 -27.32 6.95
N GLY A 45 -14.31 -26.81 7.50
CA GLY A 45 -13.11 -26.48 6.77
C GLY A 45 -13.11 -25.11 6.10
N SER A 46 -14.08 -24.24 6.40
CA SER A 46 -14.04 -22.81 6.06
C SER A 46 -13.16 -22.01 7.03
N VAL A 47 -12.87 -20.77 6.69
CA VAL A 47 -12.06 -19.85 7.52
C VAL A 47 -12.92 -18.69 8.02
N ALA A 48 -12.80 -18.36 9.30
CA ALA A 48 -13.34 -17.12 9.85
C ALA A 48 -12.24 -16.18 10.31
N VAL A 49 -12.39 -14.88 10.06
CA VAL A 49 -11.43 -13.84 10.44
C VAL A 49 -12.16 -12.72 11.16
N LEU A 50 -11.58 -12.23 12.25
CA LEU A 50 -11.95 -10.99 12.92
C LEU A 50 -10.91 -9.93 12.56
N ALA A 51 -11.37 -8.77 12.10
CA ALA A 51 -10.57 -7.61 11.71
C ALA A 51 -10.90 -6.41 12.63
N GLU A 52 -9.93 -5.94 13.42
CA GLU A 52 -10.13 -4.91 14.46
C GLU A 52 -9.25 -3.68 14.25
N GLU A 53 -7.93 -3.83 14.36
CA GLU A 53 -7.03 -2.67 14.43
C GLU A 53 -6.64 -2.15 13.04
N ARG A 54 -6.24 -3.06 12.13
CA ARG A 54 -5.83 -2.74 10.75
C ARG A 54 -6.74 -3.46 9.75
N ALA A 55 -8.03 -3.19 9.86
CA ALA A 55 -9.04 -4.01 9.19
C ALA A 55 -8.89 -4.05 7.67
N HIS A 56 -8.54 -2.94 7.00
CA HIS A 56 -8.26 -2.95 5.56
C HIS A 56 -7.23 -3.99 5.09
N ARG A 57 -6.37 -4.51 5.98
CA ARG A 57 -5.34 -5.52 5.66
C ARG A 57 -5.74 -6.96 5.95
N ALA A 58 -6.95 -7.20 6.45
CA ALA A 58 -7.35 -8.51 6.95
C ALA A 58 -7.61 -9.55 5.84
N LEU A 59 -7.94 -9.09 4.63
CA LEU A 59 -8.31 -9.99 3.53
C LEU A 59 -7.14 -10.85 3.07
N GLY A 60 -5.92 -10.31 2.99
CA GLY A 60 -4.74 -11.08 2.61
C GLY A 60 -4.48 -12.28 3.54
N ALA A 61 -4.57 -12.06 4.86
CA ALA A 61 -4.41 -13.14 5.84
C ALA A 61 -5.56 -14.15 5.78
N ALA A 62 -6.77 -13.72 5.46
CA ALA A 62 -7.92 -14.60 5.27
C ALA A 62 -7.72 -15.53 4.07
N LEU A 63 -7.32 -14.99 2.92
CA LEU A 63 -6.99 -15.75 1.72
C LEU A 63 -5.81 -16.71 1.97
N ALA A 64 -4.76 -16.24 2.65
CA ALA A 64 -3.61 -17.09 2.94
C ALA A 64 -3.95 -18.23 3.92
N SER A 65 -4.99 -18.06 4.73
CA SER A 65 -5.48 -19.10 5.63
C SER A 65 -6.39 -20.09 4.89
N SER A 66 -7.19 -19.62 3.92
CA SER A 66 -8.07 -20.48 3.13
C SER A 66 -7.31 -21.41 2.19
N VAL A 67 -6.14 -21.00 1.70
CA VAL A 67 -5.25 -21.88 0.92
C VAL A 67 -4.87 -23.16 1.67
N ARG A 68 -4.81 -23.11 3.00
CA ARG A 68 -4.49 -24.28 3.85
C ARG A 68 -5.73 -25.03 4.34
N SER A 69 -6.93 -24.55 4.04
CA SER A 69 -8.18 -25.17 4.48
C SER A 69 -8.78 -26.06 3.40
N SER A 70 -9.76 -26.88 3.77
CA SER A 70 -10.40 -27.81 2.81
C SER A 70 -11.49 -27.15 1.98
N LEU A 71 -12.01 -26.00 2.41
CA LEU A 71 -12.91 -25.15 1.65
C LEU A 71 -12.29 -23.77 1.41
N ASP A 72 -12.74 -23.13 0.34
CA ASP A 72 -12.34 -21.78 -0.04
C ASP A 72 -13.16 -20.67 0.63
N ASP A 73 -14.18 -21.05 1.41
CA ASP A 73 -15.12 -20.20 2.12
C ASP A 73 -14.44 -19.35 3.20
N ILE A 74 -14.69 -18.04 3.16
CA ILE A 74 -14.15 -17.06 4.10
C ILE A 74 -15.29 -16.23 4.69
N TYR A 75 -15.34 -16.16 6.02
CA TYR A 75 -16.22 -15.26 6.77
C TYR A 75 -15.39 -14.21 7.49
N LEU A 76 -15.45 -12.96 7.04
CA LEU A 76 -14.64 -11.87 7.60
C LEU A 76 -15.52 -10.88 8.36
N PHE A 77 -15.34 -10.78 9.66
CA PHE A 77 -16.04 -9.84 10.53
C PHE A 77 -15.15 -8.62 10.81
N ALA A 78 -15.59 -7.43 10.43
CA ALA A 78 -14.81 -6.20 10.54
C ALA A 78 -15.51 -5.12 11.36
N ALA A 79 -14.80 -4.53 12.32
CA ALA A 79 -15.31 -3.42 13.14
C ALA A 79 -15.30 -2.06 12.40
N ASN A 80 -14.53 -1.97 11.33
CA ASN A 80 -14.21 -0.77 10.56
C ASN A 80 -13.78 -1.20 9.15
N GLU A 81 -13.89 -0.28 8.19
CA GLU A 81 -13.47 -0.51 6.79
C GLU A 81 -14.12 -1.73 6.11
N SER A 82 -15.25 -2.20 6.65
CA SER A 82 -16.05 -3.34 6.18
C SER A 82 -16.39 -3.21 4.69
N GLY A 83 -16.75 -2.01 4.23
CA GLY A 83 -17.06 -1.75 2.83
C GLY A 83 -15.85 -1.84 1.88
N VAL A 84 -14.65 -1.47 2.34
CA VAL A 84 -13.41 -1.64 1.56
C VAL A 84 -13.08 -3.12 1.42
N LEU A 85 -13.17 -3.86 2.53
CA LEU A 85 -12.99 -5.31 2.55
C LEU A 85 -14.02 -6.03 1.66
N ALA A 86 -15.29 -5.62 1.72
CA ALA A 86 -16.35 -6.16 0.88
C ALA A 86 -16.11 -5.88 -0.61
N ARG A 87 -15.69 -4.66 -0.98
CA ARG A 87 -15.29 -4.36 -2.37
C ARG A 87 -14.14 -5.25 -2.84
N ARG A 88 -13.08 -5.38 -2.04
CA ARG A 88 -11.92 -6.21 -2.38
C ARG A 88 -12.29 -7.69 -2.48
N ALA A 89 -13.16 -8.19 -1.60
CA ALA A 89 -13.62 -9.57 -1.62
C ALA A 89 -14.28 -9.95 -2.96
N LEU A 90 -14.99 -9.01 -3.61
CA LEU A 90 -15.61 -9.22 -4.92
C LEU A 90 -14.59 -9.43 -6.06
N LEU A 91 -13.30 -9.18 -5.84
CA LEU A 91 -12.23 -9.35 -6.83
C LEU A 91 -11.60 -10.75 -6.79
N PHE A 92 -12.09 -11.62 -5.89
CA PHE A 92 -11.60 -12.98 -5.70
C PHE A 92 -12.71 -14.00 -5.89
N SER A 93 -12.31 -15.14 -6.43
CA SER A 93 -13.13 -16.34 -6.53
C SER A 93 -13.29 -17.03 -5.17
N GLY A 94 -14.30 -17.90 -5.07
CA GLY A 94 -14.73 -18.53 -3.84
C GLY A 94 -15.62 -17.62 -2.99
N PRO A 95 -16.46 -18.19 -2.11
CA PRO A 95 -17.39 -17.40 -1.32
C PRO A 95 -16.65 -16.67 -0.19
N ILE A 96 -16.56 -15.35 -0.31
CA ILE A 96 -15.99 -14.46 0.72
C ILE A 96 -17.10 -13.54 1.22
N GLN A 97 -17.59 -13.80 2.44
CA GLN A 97 -18.64 -12.99 3.06
C GLN A 97 -18.04 -12.06 4.10
N VAL A 98 -18.18 -10.75 3.86
CA VAL A 98 -17.76 -9.71 4.80
C VAL A 98 -18.95 -9.25 5.63
N TRP A 99 -18.75 -9.16 6.94
CA TRP A 99 -19.72 -8.72 7.94
C TRP A 99 -19.21 -7.45 8.60
N GLU A 100 -20.08 -6.46 8.72
CA GLU A 100 -19.84 -5.26 9.50
C GLU A 100 -20.27 -5.47 10.95
N ILE A 101 -19.37 -5.20 11.88
CA ILE A 101 -19.65 -5.19 13.31
C ILE A 101 -19.87 -3.73 13.73
N THR A 102 -21.09 -3.42 14.17
CA THR A 102 -21.38 -2.17 14.87
C THR A 102 -21.55 -2.45 16.38
N LYS A 103 -21.87 -1.42 17.16
CA LYS A 103 -22.12 -1.60 18.60
C LYS A 103 -23.34 -2.49 18.89
N ASP A 104 -24.34 -2.46 18.02
CA ASP A 104 -25.67 -3.02 18.29
C ASP A 104 -26.02 -4.21 17.40
N GLN A 105 -25.30 -4.40 16.28
CA GLN A 105 -25.62 -5.42 15.29
C GLN A 105 -24.39 -5.85 14.48
N VAL A 106 -24.47 -7.08 13.96
CA VAL A 106 -23.57 -7.62 12.94
C VAL A 106 -24.40 -7.94 11.70
N THR A 107 -24.04 -7.34 10.57
CA THR A 107 -24.79 -7.48 9.31
C THR A 107 -23.85 -7.64 8.13
N PRO A 108 -24.27 -8.27 7.00
CA PRO A 108 -23.45 -8.33 5.81
C PRO A 108 -23.04 -6.92 5.35
N ALA A 109 -21.76 -6.73 5.05
CA ALA A 109 -21.22 -5.44 4.63
C ALA A 109 -21.54 -5.17 3.16
N ALA A 110 -21.97 -3.95 2.86
CA ALA A 110 -22.10 -3.48 1.47
C ALA A 110 -20.72 -3.06 0.94
N ALA A 111 -20.39 -3.49 -0.28
CA ALA A 111 -19.16 -3.05 -0.94
C ALA A 111 -19.17 -1.53 -1.13
N ALA A 112 -18.10 -0.86 -0.66
CA ALA A 112 -17.92 0.56 -0.89
C ALA A 112 -17.44 0.81 -2.31
N GLU A 113 -17.82 1.94 -2.92
CA GLU A 113 -17.28 2.35 -4.22
C GLU A 113 -15.76 2.64 -4.13
N PRO A 114 -14.99 2.45 -5.23
CA PRO A 114 -13.61 2.91 -5.31
C PRO A 114 -13.47 4.40 -4.98
N LEU A 115 -12.30 4.80 -4.47
CA LEU A 115 -12.04 6.21 -4.17
C LEU A 115 -12.21 7.07 -5.43
N SER A 116 -12.93 8.17 -5.31
CA SER A 116 -13.01 9.13 -6.40
C SER A 116 -11.65 9.84 -6.57
N PRO A 117 -11.19 10.07 -7.80
CA PRO A 117 -10.01 10.91 -8.04
C PRO A 117 -10.21 12.28 -7.39
N ILE A 118 -9.20 12.73 -6.63
CA ILE A 118 -9.17 14.08 -6.08
C ILE A 118 -8.20 14.88 -6.93
N ASP A 119 -8.73 15.92 -7.58
CA ASP A 119 -7.89 16.84 -8.35
C ASP A 119 -6.89 17.53 -7.41
N PRO A 120 -5.60 17.55 -7.77
CA PRO A 120 -4.60 18.25 -6.99
C PRO A 120 -4.84 19.76 -7.04
N VAL A 121 -4.35 20.47 -6.02
CA VAL A 121 -4.40 21.94 -6.03
C VAL A 121 -3.59 22.47 -7.22
N SER A 122 -4.19 23.38 -7.98
CA SER A 122 -3.51 24.04 -9.09
C SER A 122 -2.46 25.03 -8.57
N ALA A 123 -1.19 24.66 -8.68
CA ALA A 123 -0.05 25.46 -8.26
C ALA A 123 1.13 25.34 -9.25
N PRO A 124 0.96 25.73 -10.52
CA PRO A 124 1.94 25.47 -11.58
C PRO A 124 3.33 26.05 -11.28
N GLN A 125 3.41 27.25 -10.69
CA GLN A 125 4.70 27.86 -10.34
C GLN A 125 5.43 27.10 -9.23
N LEU A 126 4.69 26.49 -8.28
CA LEU A 126 5.31 25.68 -7.22
C LEU A 126 5.76 24.33 -7.76
N ILE A 127 5.01 23.76 -8.71
CA ILE A 127 5.39 22.53 -9.41
C ILE A 127 6.69 22.75 -10.20
N GLU A 128 6.81 23.88 -10.91
CA GLU A 128 8.04 24.28 -11.61
C GLU A 128 9.23 24.36 -10.63
N VAL A 129 9.06 24.96 -9.45
CA VAL A 129 10.12 25.00 -8.43
C VAL A 129 10.59 23.60 -8.00
N LEU A 130 9.68 22.62 -7.87
CA LEU A 130 10.05 21.24 -7.55
C LEU A 130 10.86 20.61 -8.69
N HIS A 131 10.41 20.78 -9.94
CA HIS A 131 11.12 20.27 -11.12
C HIS A 131 12.50 20.91 -11.30
N ASP A 132 12.60 22.24 -11.19
CA ASP A 132 13.86 22.98 -11.31
C ASP A 132 14.86 22.59 -10.21
N SER A 133 14.37 22.10 -9.07
CA SER A 133 15.18 21.55 -7.98
C SER A 133 15.61 20.09 -8.19
N GLY A 134 15.28 19.51 -9.36
CA GLY A 134 15.62 18.14 -9.74
C GLY A 134 14.88 17.08 -8.92
N LEU A 135 13.64 17.39 -8.49
CA LEU A 135 12.77 16.43 -7.82
C LEU A 135 11.83 15.76 -8.82
N GLU A 136 11.50 14.51 -8.54
CA GLU A 136 10.41 13.82 -9.20
C GLU A 136 9.08 14.29 -8.60
N VAL A 137 8.19 14.86 -9.41
CA VAL A 137 6.91 15.38 -8.93
C VAL A 137 5.83 14.29 -9.04
N VAL A 138 5.21 13.99 -7.91
CA VAL A 138 4.20 12.92 -7.78
C VAL A 138 2.89 13.48 -7.25
N HIS A 139 1.79 13.01 -7.84
CA HIS A 139 0.43 13.38 -7.51
C HIS A 139 -0.31 12.16 -6.96
N GLU A 140 -0.69 12.20 -5.68
CA GLU A 140 -1.45 11.13 -5.04
C GLU A 140 -2.51 11.73 -4.12
N HIS A 141 -3.78 11.34 -4.29
CA HIS A 141 -4.89 11.76 -3.41
C HIS A 141 -5.01 13.28 -3.23
N GLY A 142 -4.87 14.05 -4.33
CA GLY A 142 -4.90 15.51 -4.31
C GLY A 142 -3.65 16.18 -3.73
N VAL A 143 -2.66 15.41 -3.28
CA VAL A 143 -1.40 15.91 -2.72
C VAL A 143 -0.31 15.90 -3.79
N ILE A 144 0.41 17.01 -3.93
CA ILE A 144 1.59 17.12 -4.79
C ILE A 144 2.84 17.07 -3.92
N VAL A 145 3.74 16.15 -4.23
CA VAL A 145 5.02 15.98 -3.53
C VAL A 145 6.18 15.99 -4.51
N GLY A 146 7.32 16.51 -4.05
CA GLY A 146 8.60 16.35 -4.70
C GLY A 146 9.41 15.25 -4.02
N GLU A 147 9.90 14.29 -4.81
CA GLU A 147 10.58 13.09 -4.33
C GLU A 147 12.05 13.04 -4.76
N VAL A 148 12.86 12.40 -3.93
CA VAL A 148 14.18 11.87 -4.32
C VAL A 148 14.12 10.35 -4.24
N ALA A 149 14.15 9.68 -5.39
CA ALA A 149 14.11 8.22 -5.49
C ALA A 149 12.98 7.61 -4.64
N GLY A 150 11.77 8.16 -4.77
CA GLY A 150 10.56 7.72 -4.04
C GLY A 150 10.46 8.16 -2.58
N LEU A 151 11.35 9.04 -2.08
CA LEU A 151 11.20 9.66 -0.75
C LEU A 151 10.75 11.11 -0.87
N GLU A 152 9.63 11.43 -0.23
CA GLU A 152 9.13 12.80 -0.11
C GLU A 152 10.15 13.69 0.60
N VAL A 153 10.59 14.75 -0.07
CA VAL A 153 11.44 15.81 0.50
C VAL A 153 10.76 17.17 0.50
N ALA A 154 9.69 17.33 -0.29
CA ALA A 154 8.92 18.54 -0.39
C ALA A 154 7.45 18.23 -0.66
N ARG A 155 6.54 19.05 -0.14
CA ARG A 155 5.10 18.91 -0.33
C ARG A 155 4.48 20.28 -0.61
N ILE A 156 3.60 20.37 -1.61
CA ILE A 156 2.75 21.54 -1.78
C ILE A 156 1.57 21.41 -0.83
N VAL A 157 1.38 22.43 0.01
CA VAL A 157 0.23 22.56 0.90
C VAL A 157 -0.53 23.83 0.56
N SER A 158 -1.85 23.78 0.73
CA SER A 158 -2.74 24.89 0.42
C SER A 158 -3.72 25.07 1.57
N ASP A 159 -3.75 26.27 2.12
CA ASP A 159 -4.66 26.68 3.19
C ASP A 159 -5.20 28.09 2.93
N ASP A 160 -5.86 28.68 3.91
CA ASP A 160 -6.45 30.02 3.83
C ASP A 160 -5.41 31.13 3.53
N ALA A 161 -4.12 30.88 3.80
CA ALA A 161 -3.03 31.81 3.53
C ALA A 161 -2.43 31.64 2.11
N GLY A 162 -2.88 30.63 1.36
CA GLY A 162 -2.44 30.33 0.00
C GLY A 162 -1.64 29.03 -0.10
N SER A 163 -1.05 28.81 -1.28
CA SER A 163 -0.25 27.61 -1.54
C SER A 163 1.23 27.87 -1.31
N ARG A 164 1.93 26.93 -0.67
CA ARG A 164 3.37 26.99 -0.41
C ARG A 164 4.01 25.60 -0.48
N ILE A 165 5.33 25.54 -0.57
CA ILE A 165 6.09 24.31 -0.44
C ILE A 165 6.60 24.18 1.00
N GLU A 166 6.29 23.06 1.64
CA GLU A 166 6.92 22.64 2.89
C GLU A 166 8.02 21.62 2.60
N VAL A 167 9.21 21.82 3.18
CA VAL A 167 10.43 21.03 2.88
C VAL A 167 10.83 20.21 4.10
N GLY A 168 11.10 18.92 3.92
CA GLY A 168 11.46 17.97 4.99
C GLY A 168 10.97 16.54 4.73
N VAL A 169 11.62 15.56 5.35
CA VAL A 169 11.31 14.13 5.20
C VAL A 169 10.26 13.71 6.23
N GLY A 170 8.99 13.88 5.87
CA GLY A 170 7.84 13.60 6.76
C GLY A 170 7.38 14.81 7.57
N ALA A 171 6.22 14.68 8.23
CA ALA A 171 5.51 15.82 8.82
C ALA A 171 6.32 16.54 9.92
N HIS A 172 6.91 15.79 10.85
CA HIS A 172 7.68 16.37 11.96
C HIS A 172 8.95 17.09 11.48
N ASP A 173 9.63 16.52 10.47
CA ASP A 173 10.81 17.15 9.89
C ASP A 173 10.45 18.45 9.18
N ARG A 174 9.31 18.50 8.46
CA ARG A 174 8.82 19.73 7.82
C ARG A 174 8.49 20.82 8.83
N GLU A 175 7.81 20.47 9.91
CA GLU A 175 7.48 21.41 10.98
C GLU A 175 8.75 21.96 11.65
N ALA A 176 9.68 21.07 12.02
CA ALA A 176 10.96 21.46 12.60
C ALA A 176 11.79 22.33 11.63
N PHE A 177 11.82 21.98 10.34
CA PHE A 177 12.53 22.74 9.34
C PHE A 177 11.94 24.15 9.18
N ALA A 178 10.61 24.29 9.12
CA ALA A 178 9.94 25.58 9.04
C ALA A 178 10.26 26.48 10.25
N LEU A 179 10.29 25.92 11.46
CA LEU A 179 10.63 26.65 12.69
C LEU A 179 12.10 27.09 12.74
N LEU A 180 13.02 26.25 12.28
CA LEU A 180 14.46 26.51 12.37
C LEU A 180 15.02 27.30 11.19
N HIS A 181 14.40 27.19 10.02
CA HIS A 181 14.95 27.67 8.74
C HIS A 181 13.99 28.53 7.92
N GLY A 182 12.96 29.13 8.55
CA GLY A 182 11.93 29.92 7.85
C GLY A 182 12.41 31.12 7.03
N ALA A 183 13.68 31.53 7.17
CA ALA A 183 14.30 32.59 6.36
C ALA A 183 15.06 32.08 5.12
N ILE A 184 15.25 30.76 4.98
CA ILE A 184 15.95 30.17 3.83
C ILE A 184 15.02 30.17 2.61
N PRO A 185 15.46 30.65 1.44
CA PRO A 185 14.70 30.53 0.20
C PRO A 185 14.34 29.07 -0.12
N THR A 186 13.09 28.83 -0.52
CA THR A 186 12.56 27.47 -0.76
C THR A 186 13.43 26.60 -1.68
N PRO A 187 13.95 27.07 -2.84
CA PRO A 187 14.81 26.24 -3.68
C PRO A 187 16.09 25.79 -2.97
N GLN A 188 16.69 26.68 -2.16
CA GLN A 188 17.88 26.36 -1.37
C GLN A 188 17.57 25.35 -0.26
N ALA A 189 16.40 25.48 0.39
CA ALA A 189 15.95 24.50 1.37
C ALA A 189 15.75 23.11 0.74
N ILE A 190 15.13 23.05 -0.45
CA ILE A 190 14.96 21.81 -1.20
C ILE A 190 16.32 21.20 -1.53
N GLU A 191 17.26 21.99 -2.07
CA GLU A 191 18.59 21.50 -2.43
C GLU A 191 19.31 20.87 -1.22
N GLN A 192 19.24 21.51 -0.05
CA GLN A 192 19.84 21.00 1.19
C GLN A 192 19.25 19.64 1.60
N VAL A 193 17.92 19.53 1.69
CA VAL A 193 17.26 18.28 2.11
C VAL A 193 17.41 17.19 1.05
N ALA A 194 17.21 17.53 -0.22
CA ALA A 194 17.37 16.59 -1.33
C ALA A 194 18.81 16.07 -1.42
N GLY A 195 19.81 16.93 -1.20
CA GLY A 195 21.22 16.54 -1.17
C GLY A 195 21.53 15.47 -0.11
N VAL A 196 20.98 15.63 1.10
CA VAL A 196 21.11 14.62 2.17
C VAL A 196 20.45 13.30 1.75
N VAL A 197 19.23 13.33 1.21
CA VAL A 197 18.56 12.10 0.77
C VAL A 197 19.32 11.41 -0.36
N ARG A 198 19.76 12.17 -1.37
CA ARG A 198 20.55 11.64 -2.51
C ARG A 198 21.82 10.95 -2.01
N ALA A 199 22.52 11.51 -1.03
CA ALA A 199 23.73 10.91 -0.46
C ALA A 199 23.48 9.55 0.24
N HIS A 200 22.26 9.29 0.71
CA HIS A 200 21.91 8.01 1.34
C HIS A 200 21.23 7.02 0.40
N ARG A 201 20.58 7.48 -0.67
CA ARG A 201 19.87 6.65 -1.66
C ARG A 201 20.74 6.30 -2.88
N ILE A 202 21.97 5.87 -2.61
CA ILE A 202 22.89 5.37 -3.62
C ILE A 202 23.24 3.90 -3.35
N PRO A 203 23.65 3.15 -4.39
CA PRO A 203 24.19 1.81 -4.23
C PRO A 203 25.33 1.77 -3.20
N GLY A 204 25.30 0.79 -2.28
CA GLY A 204 26.35 0.59 -1.28
C GLY A 204 26.44 1.63 -0.17
N ALA A 205 25.46 2.54 -0.04
CA ALA A 205 25.41 3.49 1.08
C ALA A 205 25.34 2.77 2.44
N GLU A 206 25.99 3.36 3.45
CA GLU A 206 25.88 2.89 4.84
C GLU A 206 24.41 2.84 5.30
N PRO A 207 24.02 1.88 6.15
CA PRO A 207 22.63 1.76 6.57
C PRO A 207 22.11 3.02 7.27
N HIS A 208 21.02 3.58 6.75
CA HIS A 208 20.45 4.84 7.24
C HIS A 208 18.91 4.82 7.15
N PRO A 209 18.15 5.47 8.05
CA PRO A 209 16.68 5.53 7.92
C PRO A 209 16.20 6.00 6.54
N LEU A 210 16.87 6.99 5.94
CA LEU A 210 16.52 7.53 4.61
C LEU A 210 16.65 6.51 3.47
N ASN A 211 17.44 5.45 3.61
CA ASN A 211 17.56 4.37 2.60
C ASN A 211 16.77 3.10 2.96
N ARG A 212 15.94 3.18 4.01
CA ARG A 212 15.03 2.09 4.44
C ARG A 212 13.55 2.46 4.30
N LEU A 213 13.20 3.72 4.52
CA LEU A 213 11.83 4.22 4.38
C LEU A 213 11.36 4.21 2.92
N GLY A 214 10.06 4.04 2.67
CA GLY A 214 9.49 4.13 1.31
C GLY A 214 10.20 3.26 0.26
N ALA A 215 10.58 2.02 0.63
CA ALA A 215 11.35 1.15 -0.24
C ALA A 215 10.57 0.76 -1.49
N GLU A 216 9.26 0.61 -1.37
CA GLU A 216 8.33 0.34 -2.45
C GLU A 216 8.24 1.51 -3.44
N ARG A 217 8.26 2.76 -2.96
CA ARG A 217 8.33 3.95 -3.83
C ARG A 217 9.69 4.08 -4.49
N TRP A 218 10.77 3.68 -3.80
CA TRP A 218 12.10 3.63 -4.40
C TRP A 218 12.16 2.62 -5.54
N LEU A 219 11.63 1.41 -5.34
CA LEU A 219 11.52 0.41 -6.40
C LEU A 219 10.70 0.95 -7.58
N ARG A 220 9.56 1.60 -7.32
CA ARG A 220 8.76 2.27 -8.37
C ARG A 220 9.58 3.33 -9.11
N ALA A 221 10.30 4.21 -8.42
CA ALA A 221 11.10 5.27 -9.03
C ALA A 221 12.19 4.70 -9.96
N HIS A 222 12.82 3.59 -9.56
CA HIS A 222 13.76 2.88 -10.43
C HIS A 222 13.09 2.31 -11.69
N LEU A 223 11.90 1.71 -11.56
CA LEU A 223 11.15 1.17 -12.68
C LEU A 223 10.57 2.26 -13.58
N MET A 224 10.26 3.44 -13.05
CA MET A 224 9.89 4.60 -13.86
C MET A 224 11.05 5.10 -14.70
N ALA A 225 12.27 5.03 -14.18
CA ALA A 225 13.47 5.37 -14.94
C ALA A 225 13.88 4.26 -15.95
N GLN A 226 13.51 3.00 -15.70
CA GLN A 226 13.87 1.81 -16.50
C GLN A 226 12.67 0.85 -16.67
N PRO A 227 11.60 1.27 -17.36
CA PRO A 227 10.37 0.49 -17.48
C PRO A 227 10.58 -0.82 -18.26
N GLU A 228 11.61 -0.90 -19.09
CA GLU A 228 11.96 -2.08 -19.87
C GLU A 228 12.30 -3.30 -19.00
N ARG A 229 12.71 -3.08 -17.74
CA ARG A 229 13.00 -4.16 -16.76
C ARG A 229 11.80 -5.04 -16.46
N ILE A 230 10.59 -4.51 -16.65
CA ILE A 230 9.33 -5.23 -16.47
C ILE A 230 8.55 -5.35 -17.79
N GLY A 231 9.22 -5.11 -18.91
CA GLY A 231 8.68 -5.25 -20.26
C GLY A 231 7.74 -4.12 -20.68
N LEU A 232 7.85 -2.92 -20.09
CA LEU A 232 7.03 -1.75 -20.43
C LEU A 232 7.86 -0.69 -21.15
N SER A 233 7.20 0.17 -21.93
CA SER A 233 7.86 1.29 -22.65
C SER A 233 7.87 2.59 -21.86
N GLU A 234 6.87 2.78 -21.02
CA GLU A 234 6.72 3.96 -20.16
C GLU A 234 6.07 3.54 -18.84
N LEU A 235 6.32 4.31 -17.80
CA LEU A 235 5.70 4.10 -16.50
C LEU A 235 5.60 5.45 -15.78
N VAL A 236 4.40 5.78 -15.32
CA VAL A 236 4.09 6.99 -14.56
C VAL A 236 3.48 6.65 -13.22
N CYS A 237 3.77 7.44 -12.20
CA CYS A 237 3.21 7.26 -10.87
C CYS A 237 1.66 7.34 -10.90
N ALA A 238 1.00 6.52 -10.07
CA ALA A 238 -0.44 6.57 -9.84
C ALA A 238 -0.78 6.46 -8.36
N ALA A 239 -1.94 6.99 -7.96
CA ALA A 239 -2.38 6.99 -6.58
C ALA A 239 -2.69 5.55 -6.08
N PRO A 240 -2.26 5.14 -4.88
CA PRO A 240 -2.68 3.88 -4.30
C PRO A 240 -4.18 3.86 -3.96
N PRO A 241 -4.85 2.68 -3.86
CA PRO A 241 -6.27 2.56 -3.50
C PRO A 241 -6.60 2.95 -2.05
N VAL A 242 -5.58 3.23 -1.24
CA VAL A 242 -5.70 3.74 0.13
C VAL A 242 -4.77 4.93 0.30
N GLN A 243 -5.19 5.94 1.05
CA GLN A 243 -4.36 7.11 1.30
C GLN A 243 -3.21 6.78 2.25
N ARG A 244 -1.99 7.20 1.89
CA ARG A 244 -0.85 7.13 2.80
C ARG A 244 -1.00 8.18 3.90
N THR A 245 -0.99 7.74 5.16
CA THR A 245 -1.13 8.63 6.33
C THR A 245 0.20 8.85 7.04
N ASN A 246 1.16 7.93 6.90
CA ASN A 246 2.42 7.94 7.64
C ASN A 246 3.59 7.42 6.78
N LEU A 247 4.75 8.06 6.90
CA LEU A 247 5.99 7.65 6.23
C LEU A 247 6.54 6.29 6.72
N LYS A 248 6.22 5.89 7.95
CA LYS A 248 6.71 4.64 8.54
C LYS A 248 5.90 3.43 8.11
N GLU A 249 4.70 3.63 7.58
CA GLU A 249 3.85 2.54 7.10
C GLU A 249 4.22 2.18 5.67
N ALA A 250 4.59 0.92 5.45
CA ALA A 250 4.82 0.41 4.11
C ALA A 250 3.46 0.28 3.39
N VAL A 251 3.26 1.09 2.36
CA VAL A 251 2.07 1.08 1.49
C VAL A 251 2.54 0.87 0.06
N PRO A 252 2.18 -0.25 -0.61
CA PRO A 252 2.66 -0.56 -1.95
C PRO A 252 2.51 0.61 -2.93
N ALA A 253 3.51 0.80 -3.79
CA ALA A 253 3.58 1.93 -4.72
C ALA A 253 2.96 1.56 -6.07
N VAL A 254 2.04 2.39 -6.55
CA VAL A 254 1.29 2.14 -7.79
C VAL A 254 1.84 3.02 -8.91
N ALA A 255 1.88 2.45 -10.11
CA ALA A 255 2.21 3.13 -11.36
C ALA A 255 1.37 2.58 -12.51
N ARG A 256 1.20 3.39 -13.56
CA ARG A 256 0.51 3.05 -14.81
C ARG A 256 1.51 3.11 -15.95
N GLY A 257 1.49 2.11 -16.82
CA GLY A 257 2.34 2.05 -17.99
C GLY A 257 1.60 1.48 -19.19
N SER A 258 2.32 1.31 -20.28
CA SER A 258 1.81 0.71 -21.50
C SER A 258 2.70 -0.43 -21.97
N SER A 259 2.05 -1.49 -22.47
CA SER A 259 2.68 -2.59 -23.20
C SER A 259 2.17 -2.60 -24.64
N GLN A 260 2.64 -3.54 -25.47
CA GLN A 260 2.09 -3.74 -26.81
C GLN A 260 0.62 -4.20 -26.79
N ALA A 261 0.16 -4.81 -25.69
CA ALA A 261 -1.18 -5.35 -25.55
C ALA A 261 -2.20 -4.34 -25.00
N GLY A 262 -1.75 -3.32 -24.26
CA GLY A 262 -2.63 -2.33 -23.65
C GLY A 262 -2.03 -1.66 -22.43
N GLU A 263 -2.89 -1.06 -21.62
CA GLU A 263 -2.53 -0.43 -20.36
C GLU A 263 -2.15 -1.49 -19.32
N VAL A 264 -1.11 -1.20 -18.53
CA VAL A 264 -0.63 -2.07 -17.46
C VAL A 264 -0.57 -1.28 -16.15
N LEU A 265 -1.22 -1.80 -15.12
CA LEU A 265 -1.07 -1.34 -13.74
C LEU A 265 0.07 -2.11 -13.07
N VAL A 266 0.96 -1.37 -12.42
CA VAL A 266 2.13 -1.90 -11.74
C VAL A 266 2.03 -1.57 -10.26
N VAL A 267 2.14 -2.59 -9.41
CA VAL A 267 2.14 -2.44 -7.95
C VAL A 267 3.44 -2.96 -7.39
N CYS A 268 4.26 -2.06 -6.86
CA CYS A 268 5.56 -2.35 -6.29
C CYS A 268 5.45 -2.55 -4.79
N ALA A 269 6.07 -3.61 -4.27
CA ALA A 269 6.21 -3.84 -2.84
C ALA A 269 7.60 -4.39 -2.49
N VAL A 270 8.00 -4.20 -1.24
CA VAL A 270 9.27 -4.69 -0.71
C VAL A 270 9.03 -5.24 0.68
N GLY A 271 9.50 -6.46 0.93
CA GLY A 271 9.18 -7.24 2.12
C GLY A 271 7.89 -8.07 1.97
N ILE A 272 7.62 -8.87 3.00
CA ILE A 272 6.48 -9.79 3.02
C ILE A 272 5.23 -9.01 3.44
N ASP A 273 4.22 -9.02 2.56
CA ASP A 273 2.91 -8.44 2.82
C ASP A 273 1.82 -9.35 2.25
N LEU A 274 1.04 -10.00 3.12
CA LEU A 274 -0.05 -10.88 2.71
C LEU A 274 -1.20 -10.09 2.04
N ASP A 275 -1.35 -8.80 2.34
CA ASP A 275 -2.42 -7.98 1.75
C ASP A 275 -2.00 -7.32 0.42
N LEU A 276 -0.79 -7.62 -0.08
CA LEU A 276 -0.30 -7.11 -1.36
C LEU A 276 -1.23 -7.45 -2.53
N VAL A 277 -1.73 -8.68 -2.59
CA VAL A 277 -2.58 -9.13 -3.70
C VAL A 277 -3.97 -8.47 -3.66
N PRO A 278 -4.70 -8.46 -2.51
CA PRO A 278 -5.91 -7.64 -2.36
C PRO A 278 -5.70 -6.16 -2.67
N PHE A 279 -4.61 -5.58 -2.19
CA PHE A 279 -4.26 -4.19 -2.47
C PHE A 279 -4.07 -3.97 -3.98
N ALA A 280 -3.36 -4.86 -4.67
CA ALA A 280 -3.08 -4.72 -6.08
C ALA A 280 -4.33 -4.86 -6.94
N ALA A 281 -5.23 -5.78 -6.58
CA ALA A 281 -6.53 -5.91 -7.20
C ALA A 281 -7.38 -4.63 -7.05
N ASP A 282 -7.42 -4.04 -5.86
CA ASP A 282 -8.12 -2.77 -5.59
C ASP A 282 -7.48 -1.60 -6.34
N ALA A 283 -6.15 -1.60 -6.50
CA ALA A 283 -5.44 -0.61 -7.29
C ALA A 283 -5.83 -0.68 -8.78
N ARG A 284 -5.93 -1.89 -9.35
CA ARG A 284 -6.45 -2.08 -10.71
C ARG A 284 -7.88 -1.57 -10.83
N LEU A 285 -8.75 -1.97 -9.90
CA LEU A 285 -10.15 -1.52 -9.87
C LEU A 285 -10.28 0.01 -9.81
N LEU A 286 -9.43 0.69 -9.05
CA LEU A 286 -9.42 2.15 -8.92
C LEU A 286 -9.06 2.86 -10.24
N HIS A 287 -8.08 2.36 -10.98
CA HIS A 287 -7.54 3.06 -12.14
C HIS A 287 -8.13 2.62 -13.46
N ASN A 288 -8.15 1.31 -13.70
CA ASN A 288 -8.66 0.70 -14.92
C ASN A 288 -8.90 -0.80 -14.67
N PRO A 289 -10.16 -1.23 -14.48
CA PRO A 289 -10.50 -2.64 -14.23
C PRO A 289 -10.02 -3.59 -15.33
N ASP A 290 -9.90 -3.11 -16.57
CA ASP A 290 -9.55 -3.90 -17.75
C ASP A 290 -8.03 -3.96 -18.01
N ALA A 291 -7.22 -3.27 -17.21
CA ALA A 291 -5.77 -3.24 -17.41
C ALA A 291 -5.09 -4.54 -16.94
N ASP A 292 -3.99 -4.90 -17.60
CA ASP A 292 -3.11 -5.96 -17.10
C ASP A 292 -2.53 -5.53 -15.75
N LEU A 293 -2.35 -6.48 -14.82
CA LEU A 293 -1.80 -6.19 -13.49
C LEU A 293 -0.46 -6.90 -13.31
N LYS A 294 0.59 -6.12 -13.04
CA LYS A 294 1.91 -6.62 -12.63
C LYS A 294 2.15 -6.30 -11.16
N ILE A 295 2.39 -7.33 -10.35
CA ILE A 295 2.82 -7.22 -8.95
C ILE A 295 4.34 -7.40 -8.92
N VAL A 296 5.07 -6.33 -8.65
CA VAL A 296 6.54 -6.30 -8.74
C VAL A 296 7.14 -6.34 -7.35
N VAL A 297 7.93 -7.38 -7.08
CA VAL A 297 8.59 -7.61 -5.79
C VAL A 297 10.03 -8.08 -6.01
N PRO A 298 10.96 -7.83 -5.07
CA PRO A 298 12.26 -8.48 -5.08
C PRO A 298 12.13 -10.01 -5.05
N GLN A 299 13.05 -10.73 -5.70
CA GLN A 299 13.07 -12.19 -5.76
C GLN A 299 12.94 -12.87 -4.38
N ARG A 300 13.58 -12.32 -3.35
CA ARG A 300 13.50 -12.85 -1.98
C ARG A 300 12.12 -12.69 -1.33
N ASP A 301 11.31 -11.76 -1.83
CA ASP A 301 9.98 -11.45 -1.33
C ASP A 301 8.88 -12.18 -2.15
N ALA A 302 9.25 -12.79 -3.29
CA ALA A 302 8.36 -13.55 -4.19
C ALA A 302 8.02 -14.95 -3.65
N HIS A 303 7.35 -14.99 -2.49
CA HIS A 303 6.93 -16.23 -1.85
C HIS A 303 5.77 -16.91 -2.60
N GLU A 304 5.72 -18.24 -2.55
CA GLU A 304 4.68 -19.08 -3.18
C GLU A 304 3.26 -18.62 -2.83
N ILE A 305 3.04 -18.20 -1.59
CA ILE A 305 1.76 -17.68 -1.12
C ILE A 305 1.23 -16.50 -1.96
N ILE A 306 2.10 -15.66 -2.53
CA ILE A 306 1.66 -14.58 -3.42
C ILE A 306 1.04 -15.17 -4.69
N GLY A 307 1.65 -16.21 -5.25
CA GLY A 307 1.11 -16.92 -6.42
C GLY A 307 -0.21 -17.62 -6.12
N GLU A 308 -0.34 -18.25 -4.95
CA GLU A 308 -1.59 -18.88 -4.49
C GLU A 308 -2.72 -17.87 -4.33
N LEU A 309 -2.43 -16.68 -3.77
CA LEU A 309 -3.39 -15.59 -3.65
C LEU A 309 -3.78 -15.00 -5.01
N VAL A 310 -2.82 -14.84 -5.94
CA VAL A 310 -3.09 -14.39 -7.31
C VAL A 310 -3.97 -15.39 -8.04
N ALA A 311 -3.78 -16.70 -7.84
CA ALA A 311 -4.62 -17.73 -8.44
C ALA A 311 -6.09 -17.66 -7.98
N ARG A 312 -6.37 -17.01 -6.83
CA ARG A 312 -7.74 -16.76 -6.37
C ARG A 312 -8.37 -15.52 -6.98
N MET A 313 -7.64 -14.63 -7.65
CA MET A 313 -8.21 -13.44 -8.29
C MET A 313 -9.16 -13.83 -9.43
N ILE A 314 -10.25 -13.07 -9.63
CA ILE A 314 -11.16 -13.27 -10.76
C ILE A 314 -10.44 -12.97 -12.08
N ASP A 315 -9.80 -11.80 -12.14
CA ASP A 315 -8.95 -11.41 -13.26
C ASP A 315 -7.48 -11.57 -12.85
N SER A 316 -6.72 -12.33 -13.64
CA SER A 316 -5.35 -12.71 -13.31
C SER A 316 -4.40 -11.51 -13.14
N ALA A 317 -3.28 -11.76 -12.46
CA ALA A 317 -2.15 -10.85 -12.35
C ALA A 317 -0.83 -11.59 -12.62
N GLU A 318 0.19 -10.87 -13.06
CA GLU A 318 1.55 -11.38 -13.21
C GLU A 318 2.40 -10.98 -12.00
N VAL A 319 3.04 -11.94 -11.34
CA VAL A 319 4.05 -11.67 -10.31
C VAL A 319 5.41 -11.56 -10.98
N VAL A 320 6.03 -10.37 -10.91
CA VAL A 320 7.33 -10.08 -11.51
C VAL A 320 8.39 -9.98 -10.42
N ALA A 321 9.27 -10.99 -10.37
CA ALA A 321 10.37 -11.05 -9.41
C ALA A 321 11.62 -10.34 -9.96
N VAL A 322 11.92 -9.16 -9.45
CA VAL A 322 13.12 -8.38 -9.82
C VAL A 322 14.33 -8.78 -8.96
N ASP A 323 15.55 -8.51 -9.44
CA ASP A 323 16.75 -8.89 -8.71
C ASP A 323 16.82 -8.26 -7.31
N ASN A 324 17.37 -9.02 -6.35
CA ASN A 324 17.51 -8.56 -4.96
C ASN A 324 18.44 -7.34 -4.82
N GLY A 325 19.29 -7.10 -5.83
CA GLY A 325 20.18 -5.96 -5.95
C GLY A 325 19.51 -4.72 -6.52
N TRP A 326 18.18 -4.63 -6.57
CA TRP A 326 17.48 -3.50 -7.20
C TRP A 326 17.85 -2.11 -6.66
N ARG A 327 18.31 -2.02 -5.41
CA ARG A 327 18.84 -0.76 -4.82
C ARG A 327 20.18 -0.33 -5.43
N GLU A 328 20.84 -1.22 -6.14
CA GLU A 328 22.09 -0.99 -6.85
C GLU A 328 21.87 -0.57 -8.31
N TRP A 329 20.62 -0.59 -8.79
CA TRP A 329 20.32 -0.16 -10.15
C TRP A 329 20.68 1.31 -10.32
N THR A 330 21.64 1.58 -11.20
CA THR A 330 21.92 2.95 -11.61
C THR A 330 20.88 3.37 -12.62
N SER A 331 20.14 4.44 -12.36
CA SER A 331 19.46 5.19 -13.42
C SER A 331 20.52 5.53 -14.47
N LEU A 332 20.44 4.93 -15.67
CA LEU A 332 21.28 5.38 -16.79
C LEU A 332 21.10 6.89 -16.88
N SER A 333 22.19 7.63 -16.67
CA SER A 333 22.15 9.09 -16.74
C SER A 333 21.61 9.50 -18.10
N SER A 334 20.35 9.94 -18.15
CA SER A 334 19.82 10.69 -19.28
C SER A 334 20.33 12.13 -19.20
N VAL A 335 21.65 12.29 -19.32
CA VAL A 335 22.28 13.58 -19.60
C VAL A 335 23.42 13.33 -20.60
N PRO A 336 23.27 13.74 -21.87
CA PRO A 336 24.41 14.18 -22.68
C PRO A 336 25.05 15.43 -22.07
#